data_AF-A0A6J4MW65-F1
#
_entry.id   AF-A0A6J4MW65-F1
#
_cell.length_a   1.000
_cell.length_b   1.000
_cell.length_c   1.000
_cell.angle_alpha   90.00
_cell.angle_beta   90.00
_cell.angle_gamma   90.00
#
_symmetry.space_group_name_H-M   'P 1'
#
loop_
_entity.id
_entity.type
_entity.pdbx_description
1 polymer ?
#
loop_
_entity_poly.entity_id
_entity_poly.type
_entity_poly.pdbx_seq_one_letter_code
_entity_poly.pdbx_strand_id
1 'polypeptide(L)' 'MTGDRSPGDAAPERPLLRVVNPDATPEEVAALVAVFAALGGSGGPAPARQAPEWNAPRRLVRRTLPPGPGAWRGSALPR' A
#
# COMPACT_ATOMS: atom_id res chain seq x y z
N MET A 1 -17.68 -11.55 -49.84
CA MET A 1 -16.58 -10.75 -49.23
C MET A 1 -16.92 -10.60 -47.75
N THR A 2 -16.72 -11.66 -46.97
CA THR A 2 -16.97 -11.64 -45.51
C THR A 2 -15.67 -12.11 -44.89
N GLY A 3 -14.91 -11.16 -44.35
CA GLY A 3 -13.62 -11.41 -43.74
C GLY A 3 -13.80 -12.24 -42.48
N ASP A 4 -13.21 -13.43 -42.48
CA ASP A 4 -12.94 -14.22 -41.29
C ASP A 4 -11.99 -13.42 -40.39
N ARG A 5 -12.47 -12.99 -39.21
CA ARG A 5 -11.58 -12.47 -38.17
C ARG A 5 -10.93 -13.67 -37.49
N SER A 6 -9.71 -13.99 -37.92
CA SER A 6 -8.87 -14.95 -37.19
C SER A 6 -8.71 -14.51 -35.73
N PRO A 7 -8.80 -15.43 -34.75
CA PRO A 7 -8.67 -15.13 -33.32
C PRO A 7 -7.22 -14.80 -32.88
N GLY A 8 -6.38 -14.31 -33.79
CA GLY A 8 -4.96 -14.02 -33.55
C GLY A 8 -4.63 -12.55 -33.23
N ASP A 9 -5.61 -11.65 -33.25
CA ASP A 9 -5.38 -10.19 -33.14
C ASP A 9 -5.54 -9.66 -31.70
N ALA A 10 -5.25 -10.50 -30.70
CA ALA A 10 -5.14 -10.05 -29.31
C ALA A 10 -3.73 -9.51 -29.09
N ALA A 11 -3.62 -8.19 -28.94
CA ALA A 11 -2.35 -7.56 -28.56
C ALA A 11 -1.78 -8.23 -27.30
N PRO A 12 -0.48 -8.55 -27.24
CA PRO A 12 0.09 -9.28 -26.12
C PRO A 12 -0.10 -8.49 -24.83
N GLU A 13 -0.80 -9.09 -23.85
CA GLU A 13 -0.89 -8.50 -22.52
C GLU A 13 0.51 -8.32 -21.95
N ARG A 14 0.80 -7.11 -21.49
CA ARG A 14 2.10 -6.81 -20.89
C ARG A 14 2.20 -7.53 -19.55
N PRO A 15 3.30 -8.27 -19.30
CA PRO A 15 3.46 -9.01 -18.06
C PRO A 15 3.54 -8.05 -16.87
N LEU A 16 2.88 -8.40 -15.76
CA LEU A 16 2.89 -7.63 -14.52
C LEU A 16 4.28 -7.61 -13.86
N LEU A 17 5.05 -8.68 -14.02
CA LEU A 17 6.42 -8.83 -13.53
C LEU A 17 7.32 -9.31 -14.66
N ARG A 18 8.50 -8.69 -14.79
CA ARG A 18 9.52 -9.06 -15.77
C ARG A 18 10.86 -9.25 -15.08
N VAL A 19 11.46 -10.42 -15.28
CA VAL A 19 12.85 -10.68 -14.87
C VAL A 19 13.77 -10.00 -15.89
N VAL A 20 14.61 -9.07 -15.41
CA VAL A 20 15.54 -8.30 -16.25
C VAL A 20 16.97 -8.77 -16.17
N ASN A 21 17.33 -9.48 -15.10
CA ASN A 21 18.64 -10.08 -14.91
C ASN A 21 18.59 -11.56 -15.32
N PRO A 22 19.33 -12.00 -16.35
CA PRO A 22 19.35 -13.39 -16.79
C PRO A 22 20.01 -14.35 -15.79
N ASP A 23 20.85 -13.85 -14.88
CA ASP A 23 21.60 -14.67 -13.91
C ASP A 23 20.85 -14.88 -12.59
N ALA A 24 19.61 -14.38 -12.47
CA ALA A 24 18.80 -14.59 -11.28
C ALA A 24 18.53 -16.08 -11.07
N THR A 25 18.85 -16.59 -9.88
CA THR A 25 18.66 -18.01 -9.59
C THR A 25 17.18 -18.36 -9.43
N PRO A 26 16.78 -19.63 -9.65
CA PRO A 26 15.41 -20.06 -9.40
C PRO A 26 14.94 -19.75 -7.97
N GLU A 27 15.84 -19.85 -6.99
CA GLU A 27 15.58 -19.56 -5.59
C GLU A 27 15.30 -18.07 -5.35
N GLU A 28 16.06 -17.17 -6.00
CA GLU A 28 15.86 -15.73 -5.92
C GLU A 28 14.52 -15.31 -6.53
N VAL A 29 14.16 -15.88 -7.67
CA VAL A 29 12.85 -15.65 -8.31
C VAL A 29 11.73 -16.14 -7.41
N ALA A 30 11.86 -17.34 -6.83
CA ALA A 30 10.88 -17.90 -5.91
C ALA A 30 10.69 -17.04 -4.66
N ALA A 31 11.79 -16.51 -4.10
CA ALA A 31 11.74 -15.61 -2.95
C ALA A 31 10.94 -14.33 -3.24
N LEU A 32 11.19 -13.69 -4.40
CA LEU A 32 10.45 -12.50 -4.80
C LEU A 32 8.96 -12.79 -5.05
N VAL A 33 8.66 -13.90 -5.74
CA VAL A 33 7.28 -14.33 -5.97
C VAL A 33 6.55 -14.58 -4.65
N ALA A 34 7.19 -15.26 -3.69
CA ALA A 34 6.63 -15.52 -2.38
C ALA A 34 6.31 -14.22 -1.60
N VAL A 35 7.22 -13.23 -1.65
CA VAL A 35 7.00 -11.92 -1.03
C VAL A 35 5.80 -11.21 -1.65
N PHE A 36 5.69 -11.16 -2.99
CA PHE A 36 4.57 -10.50 -3.64
C PHE A 36 3.25 -11.23 -3.41
N ALA A 37 3.24 -12.57 -3.38
CA ALA A 37 2.07 -13.36 -3.04
C ALA A 37 1.60 -13.09 -1.60
N ALA A 38 2.54 -12.95 -0.66
CA ALA A 38 2.25 -12.60 0.72
C ALA A 38 1.69 -11.16 0.86
N LEU A 39 2.22 -10.20 0.09
CA LEU A 39 1.73 -8.81 0.09
C LEU A 39 0.32 -8.67 -0.51
N GLY A 40 -0.02 -9.46 -1.54
CA GLY A 40 -1.36 -9.49 -2.12
C GLY A 40 -2.38 -10.31 -1.32
N GLY A 41 -1.90 -11.08 -0.33
CA GLY A 41 -2.65 -12.08 0.40
C GLY A 41 -3.43 -11.56 1.60
N SER A 42 -4.40 -10.66 1.38
CA SER A 42 -5.58 -10.62 2.25
C SER A 42 -6.75 -10.02 1.47
N GLY A 43 -7.52 -10.86 0.78
CA GLY A 43 -8.83 -10.50 0.22
C GLY A 43 -9.89 -10.18 1.28
N GLY A 44 -9.48 -9.93 2.52
CA GLY A 44 -10.33 -9.41 3.56
C GLY A 44 -10.58 -7.91 3.35
N PRO A 45 -11.68 -7.37 3.91
CA PRO A 45 -11.90 -5.94 3.90
C PRO A 45 -10.68 -5.22 4.49
N ALA A 46 -10.15 -4.24 3.77
CA ALA A 46 -9.07 -3.41 4.28
C ALA A 46 -9.53 -2.80 5.63
N PRO A 47 -8.67 -2.82 6.67
CA PRO A 47 -9.01 -2.18 7.93
C PRO A 47 -9.33 -0.71 7.65
N ALA A 48 -10.37 -0.19 8.32
CA ALA A 48 -10.71 1.21 8.22
C ALA A 48 -9.46 2.05 8.50
N ARG A 49 -9.01 2.83 7.51
CA ARG A 49 -7.80 3.62 7.64
C ARG A 49 -8.04 4.68 8.70
N GLN A 50 -7.43 4.49 9.87
CA GLN A 50 -7.44 5.53 10.89
C GLN A 50 -6.63 6.71 10.37
N ALA A 51 -7.23 7.89 10.36
CA ALA A 51 -6.47 9.12 10.10
C ALA A 51 -5.37 9.22 11.15
N PRO A 52 -4.13 9.51 10.75
CA PRO A 52 -3.06 9.62 11.72
C PRO A 52 -3.38 10.79 12.66
N GLU A 53 -2.96 10.67 13.92
CA GLU A 53 -3.31 11.61 14.99
C GLU A 53 -2.94 13.07 14.67
N TRP A 54 -1.92 13.30 13.83
CA TRP A 54 -1.53 14.63 13.36
C TRP A 54 -2.56 15.30 12.42
N ASN A 55 -3.43 14.51 11.75
CA ASN A 55 -4.51 14.97 10.88
C ASN A 55 -5.85 15.21 11.59
N ALA A 56 -5.92 15.03 12.91
CA ALA A 56 -7.19 15.15 13.64
C ALA A 56 -7.77 16.59 13.52
N PRO A 57 -9.02 16.79 13.06
CA PRO A 57 -9.61 18.14 12.88
C PRO A 57 -9.60 19.00 14.14
N ARG A 58 -9.67 18.38 15.33
CA ARG A 58 -9.51 19.07 16.63
C ARG A 58 -8.17 19.79 16.82
N ARG A 59 -7.16 19.51 15.97
CA ARG A 59 -5.88 20.24 15.93
C ARG A 59 -5.94 21.52 15.06
N LEU A 60 -6.97 21.69 14.23
CA LEU A 60 -7.19 22.92 13.45
C LEU A 60 -7.65 24.09 14.34
N VAL A 61 -8.12 23.80 15.55
CA VAL A 61 -8.54 24.79 16.54
C VAL A 61 -7.58 24.78 17.72
N ARG A 62 -7.27 25.95 18.28
CA ARG A 62 -6.48 26.05 19.50
C ARG A 62 -7.27 25.50 20.67
N ARG A 63 -6.68 24.57 21.42
CA ARG A 63 -7.20 24.11 22.71
C ARG A 63 -6.49 24.84 23.84
N THR A 64 -7.24 25.25 24.85
CA THR A 64 -6.67 25.76 26.10
C THR A 64 -5.83 24.66 26.76
N LEU A 65 -4.61 25.00 27.14
CA LEU A 65 -3.72 24.14 27.91
C LEU A 65 -3.68 24.66 29.36
N PRO A 66 -4.28 23.94 30.33
CA PRO A 66 -4.29 24.39 31.71
C PRO A 66 -2.88 24.29 32.32
N PRO A 67 -2.49 25.22 33.21
CA PRO A 67 -1.25 25.09 33.98
C PRO A 67 -1.39 23.95 34.98
N GLY A 68 -0.29 23.22 35.23
CA GLY A 68 -0.25 22.19 36.27
C GLY A 68 0.81 21.11 36.03
N PRO A 69 1.00 20.19 37.00
CA PRO A 69 1.92 19.06 36.86
C PRO A 69 1.59 18.25 35.60
N GLY A 70 2.60 18.00 34.76
CA GLY A 70 2.43 17.25 33.51
C GLY A 70 1.84 18.04 32.33
N ALA A 71 1.45 19.31 32.51
CA ALA A 71 0.87 20.13 31.45
C ALA A 71 1.80 20.29 30.22
N TRP A 72 3.10 20.46 30.46
CA TRP A 72 4.11 20.53 29.40
C TRP A 72 4.17 19.24 28.56
N ARG A 73 4.15 18.06 29.20
CA ARG A 73 4.15 16.77 28.47
C ARG A 73 2.87 16.58 27.66
N GLY A 74 1.72 17.01 28.20
CA GLY A 74 0.42 16.94 27.53
C GLY A 74 0.20 17.96 26.41
N SER A 75 1.16 18.86 26.15
CA SER A 75 1.08 19.86 25.07
C SER A 75 1.47 19.30 23.69
N ALA A 76 2.40 18.34 23.65
CA ALA A 76 3.03 17.86 22.42
C ALA A 76 2.74 16.38 22.13
N LEU A 77 2.27 15.61 23.11
CA LEU A 77 1.99 14.18 22.96
C LEU A 77 0.48 13.91 22.80
N PRO A 78 0.09 12.87 22.04
CA PRO A 78 -1.28 12.35 22.06
C PRO A 78 -1.71 12.00 23.48
N ARG A 79 -2.99 12.21 23.78
CA ARG A 79 -3.62 11.64 24.97
C ARG A 79 -4.23 10.29 24.63
#